data_AF-A0AAU5L5D2-F1
#
_entry.id   AF-A0AAU5L5D2-F1
#
_cell.length_a   1.000
_cell.length_b   1.000
_cell.length_c   1.000
_cell.angle_alpha   90.00
_cell.angle_beta   90.00
_cell.angle_gamma   90.00
#
_symmetry.space_group_name_H-M   'P 1'
#
loop_
_entity.id
_entity.type
_entity.pdbx_description
1 polymer ?
#
loop_
_entity_poly.entity_id
_entity_poly.type
_entity_poly.pdbx_seq_one_letter_code
_entity_poly.pdbx_strand_id
1 'polypeptide(L)'
;MALPTHLPPYWLRDNCPCAECRDGRSGQKLFQITDLPADLALAAHAEVGGNLEVLWSDGHRSRYPLEWLARDADGDGRTEAEKQLWVAADFRRGIPEAAWEAYLADPAERAAVLGAVRRSGFAVLRGVPAVERQVLAVARSFGHVRVTNYGELFDVRVEPDPNNLAFTSAAIAPHSDNPYRDPVPTLQLLHCLENSATGGDSGLVDGFKAAALLREESPADFVVLTRTPVPFVFRDRGTELRADRPLIEVDARGRIREVRFNNRSISTLRGSAEELDAFYAAYRRFAAITLRPELRLDFRLDRGDCLIFDNVRLLHARTAFEQDGSRHLQGCYADLDSLHSTLAVLHRRTAALDTIAALFAGEGAGEYLGEAVTMAEHMLQAGALAQAAGASPELVAAALLHDIGHFFDKHGHGTPHGRDLMNGQDNRHSDTGAAWLAQWFGPEVTEPVRLHVAAKRYLCTAEPGYRERLSEASEYTLQVQGGPMGAEQAAAFAALPGAADAVAVRRWDEQAKDPDAETPGFEHFRPLLAALMR
;
A
#
# COMPACT_ATOMS: atom_id res chain seq x y z
N MET A 1 29.57 5.29 4.31
CA MET A 1 28.83 5.22 5.59
C MET A 1 29.39 4.02 6.33
N ALA A 2 29.97 4.20 7.52
CA ALA A 2 30.46 3.04 8.27
C ALA A 2 29.26 2.14 8.59
N LEU A 3 29.38 0.82 8.37
CA LEU A 3 28.45 -0.16 8.93
C LEU A 3 28.14 0.21 10.38
N PRO A 4 26.89 0.10 10.86
CA PRO A 4 26.61 0.22 12.28
C PRO A 4 27.32 -0.94 12.99
N THR A 5 28.54 -0.70 13.46
CA THR A 5 29.43 -1.61 14.21
C THR A 5 28.87 -2.01 15.59
N HIS A 6 27.57 -1.86 15.80
CA HIS A 6 26.86 -2.04 17.06
C HIS A 6 25.62 -2.94 16.96
N LEU A 7 25.36 -3.58 15.81
CA LEU A 7 24.22 -4.49 15.70
C LEU A 7 24.47 -5.79 16.49
N PRO A 8 23.57 -6.19 17.41
CA PRO A 8 23.76 -7.40 18.22
C PRO A 8 23.81 -8.69 17.38
N PRO A 9 24.69 -9.67 17.69
CA PRO A 9 24.77 -10.96 16.99
C PRO A 9 23.42 -11.68 16.87
N TYR A 10 22.67 -11.76 17.98
CA TYR A 10 21.33 -12.36 17.98
C TYR A 10 20.37 -11.65 17.04
N TRP A 11 20.38 -10.31 17.00
CA TRP A 11 19.48 -9.57 16.12
C TRP A 11 19.77 -9.87 14.65
N LEU A 12 21.04 -9.88 14.25
CA LEU A 12 21.43 -10.21 12.89
C LEU A 12 21.02 -11.65 12.54
N ARG A 13 21.45 -12.64 13.33
CA ARG A 13 21.18 -14.06 13.08
C ARG A 13 19.69 -14.39 13.06
N ASP A 14 18.92 -13.78 13.97
CA ASP A 14 17.47 -13.92 14.07
C ASP A 14 16.73 -13.33 12.85
N ASN A 15 17.38 -12.42 12.13
CA ASN A 15 16.88 -11.78 10.91
C ASN A 15 17.54 -12.28 9.62
N CYS A 16 18.25 -13.42 9.64
CA CYS A 16 18.84 -14.00 8.43
C CYS A 16 17.77 -14.17 7.32
N PRO A 17 18.01 -13.64 6.10
CA PRO A 17 17.03 -13.70 5.02
C PRO A 17 17.11 -14.98 4.16
N CYS A 18 18.02 -15.91 4.48
CA CYS A 18 18.25 -17.09 3.64
C CYS A 18 17.08 -18.09 3.68
N ALA A 19 17.01 -18.96 2.67
CA ALA A 19 15.95 -19.96 2.54
C ALA A 19 15.93 -21.03 3.66
N GLU A 20 17.01 -21.20 4.41
CA GLU A 20 17.03 -22.07 5.61
C GLU A 20 16.37 -21.40 6.81
N CYS A 21 16.40 -20.07 6.87
CA CYS A 21 15.90 -19.28 7.99
C CYS A 21 14.49 -18.73 7.75
N ARG A 22 14.10 -18.54 6.48
CA ARG A 22 12.81 -18.01 6.08
C ARG A 22 12.22 -18.81 4.93
N ASP A 23 10.92 -19.06 5.01
CA ASP A 23 10.17 -19.65 3.92
C ASP A 23 10.13 -18.69 2.72
N GLY A 24 10.56 -19.16 1.55
CA GLY A 24 10.67 -18.33 0.35
C GLY A 24 9.34 -17.82 -0.21
N ARG A 25 8.19 -18.36 0.23
CA ARG A 25 6.86 -17.93 -0.23
C ARG A 25 6.19 -16.96 0.73
N SER A 26 6.21 -17.26 2.02
CA SER A 26 5.51 -16.51 3.07
C SER A 26 6.41 -15.51 3.80
N GLY A 27 7.74 -15.66 3.70
CA GLY A 27 8.72 -14.88 4.48
C GLY A 27 8.76 -15.23 5.97
N GLN A 28 7.96 -16.22 6.41
CA GLN A 28 7.89 -16.63 7.81
C GLN A 28 9.19 -17.29 8.26
N LYS A 29 9.55 -17.05 9.53
CA LYS A 29 10.74 -17.63 10.14
C LYS A 29 10.55 -19.14 10.34
N LEU A 30 11.57 -19.92 9.98
CA LEU A 30 11.55 -21.39 10.02
C LEU A 30 12.12 -21.98 11.33
N PHE A 31 12.55 -21.14 12.26
CA PHE A 31 13.15 -21.54 13.54
C PHE A 31 12.61 -20.68 14.68
N GLN A 32 12.73 -21.19 15.91
CA GLN A 32 12.45 -20.48 17.15
C GLN A 32 13.73 -19.82 17.69
N ILE A 33 13.60 -18.74 18.46
CA ILE A 33 14.78 -18.06 19.03
C ILE A 33 15.65 -19.00 19.88
N THR A 34 15.05 -20.02 20.50
CA THR A 34 15.73 -21.04 21.31
C THR A 34 16.51 -22.08 20.49
N ASP A 35 16.32 -22.12 19.17
CA ASP A 35 17.09 -22.97 18.28
C ASP A 35 18.47 -22.34 17.97
N LEU A 36 18.63 -21.04 18.23
CA LEU A 36 19.93 -20.38 18.16
C LEU A 36 20.75 -20.71 19.42
N PRO A 37 22.07 -20.97 19.30
CA PRO A 37 22.91 -21.26 20.46
C PRO A 37 22.96 -20.11 21.45
N ALA A 38 22.96 -20.43 22.75
CA ALA A 38 23.01 -19.44 23.84
C ALA A 38 24.31 -18.59 23.83
N ASP A 39 25.38 -19.14 23.27
CA ASP A 39 26.70 -18.53 23.10
C ASP A 39 26.95 -18.09 21.64
N LEU A 40 25.87 -17.81 20.88
CA LEU A 40 25.96 -17.32 19.52
C LEU A 40 26.90 -16.11 19.42
N ALA A 41 27.90 -16.23 18.56
CA ALA A 41 28.90 -15.21 18.31
C ALA A 41 29.14 -15.05 16.81
N LEU A 42 29.62 -13.87 16.44
CA LEU A 42 30.12 -13.60 15.10
C LEU A 42 31.53 -14.20 14.97
N ALA A 43 31.71 -15.17 14.08
CA ALA A 43 33.00 -15.82 13.85
C ALA A 43 33.84 -15.06 12.82
N ALA A 44 33.23 -14.60 11.73
CA ALA A 44 33.86 -13.74 10.73
C ALA A 44 32.82 -12.88 10.00
N HIS A 45 33.24 -11.78 9.39
CA HIS A 45 32.38 -10.96 8.54
C HIS A 45 33.20 -10.22 7.47
N ALA A 46 32.56 -9.87 6.36
CA ALA A 46 33.14 -9.06 5.31
C ALA A 46 32.04 -8.25 4.58
N GLU A 47 32.40 -7.06 4.12
CA GLU A 47 31.57 -6.32 3.16
C GLU A 47 31.97 -6.73 1.73
N VAL A 48 31.03 -7.30 0.98
CA VAL A 48 31.25 -7.75 -0.40
C VAL A 48 30.09 -7.31 -1.28
N GLY A 49 30.38 -6.51 -2.30
CA GLY A 49 29.40 -6.09 -3.31
C GLY A 49 28.11 -5.51 -2.72
N GLY A 50 28.23 -4.53 -1.80
CA GLY A 50 27.06 -3.88 -1.19
C GLY A 50 26.32 -4.71 -0.13
N ASN A 51 26.89 -5.84 0.30
CA ASN A 51 26.30 -6.71 1.31
C ASN A 51 27.26 -6.92 2.48
N LEU A 52 26.70 -7.11 3.67
CA LEU A 52 27.39 -7.68 4.82
C LEU A 52 27.24 -9.21 4.79
N GLU A 53 28.34 -9.91 4.60
CA GLU A 53 28.42 -11.36 4.76
C GLU A 53 28.93 -11.70 6.17
N VAL A 54 28.26 -12.64 6.84
CA VAL A 54 28.57 -13.04 8.23
C VAL A 54 28.68 -14.56 8.32
N LEU A 55 29.74 -15.04 8.96
CA LEU A 55 29.89 -16.41 9.44
C LEU A 55 29.67 -16.44 10.94
N TRP A 56 28.78 -17.31 11.39
CA TRP A 56 28.39 -17.47 12.79
C TRP A 56 29.14 -18.61 13.47
N SER A 57 29.18 -18.60 14.81
CA SER A 57 29.80 -19.67 15.61
C SER A 57 29.14 -21.05 15.46
N ASP A 58 27.87 -21.09 15.03
CA ASP A 58 27.14 -22.32 14.66
C ASP A 58 27.50 -22.84 13.24
N GLY A 59 28.39 -22.14 12.53
CA GLY A 59 28.78 -22.45 11.16
C GLY A 59 27.82 -21.91 10.08
N HIS A 60 26.70 -21.30 10.46
CA HIS A 60 25.74 -20.73 9.52
C HIS A 60 26.32 -19.49 8.83
N ARG A 61 25.88 -19.23 7.59
CA ARG A 61 26.30 -18.08 6.79
C ARG A 61 25.10 -17.22 6.45
N SER A 62 25.21 -15.93 6.73
CA SER A 62 24.15 -14.97 6.44
C SER A 62 24.68 -13.85 5.54
N ARG A 63 23.82 -13.33 4.68
CA ARG A 63 24.11 -12.21 3.77
C ARG A 63 23.00 -11.18 3.90
N TYR A 64 23.37 -9.93 4.17
CA TYR A 64 22.44 -8.82 4.36
C TYR A 64 22.77 -7.68 3.41
N PRO A 65 21.80 -7.13 2.66
CA PRO A 65 22.00 -5.88 1.94
C PRO A 65 22.37 -4.75 2.90
N LEU A 66 23.42 -3.97 2.61
CA LEU A 66 23.83 -2.84 3.45
C LEU A 66 22.74 -1.78 3.55
N GLU A 67 21.96 -1.61 2.48
CA GLU A 67 20.78 -0.74 2.48
C GLU A 67 19.73 -1.19 3.49
N TRP A 68 19.49 -2.49 3.64
CA TRP A 68 18.52 -3.02 4.59
C TRP A 68 18.97 -2.78 6.03
N LEU A 69 20.28 -2.94 6.30
CA LEU A 69 20.87 -2.66 7.61
C LEU A 69 20.83 -1.17 7.99
N ALA A 70 20.80 -0.28 6.99
CA ALA A 70 20.73 1.16 7.19
C ALA A 70 19.30 1.70 7.29
N ARG A 71 18.27 0.87 7.03
CA ARG A 71 16.86 1.31 7.11
C ARG A 71 16.43 1.45 8.56
N ASP A 72 15.73 2.55 8.85
CA ASP A 72 15.03 2.72 10.11
C ASP A 72 13.90 1.70 10.25
N ALA A 73 13.54 1.36 11.50
CA ALA A 73 12.43 0.47 11.75
C ALA A 73 11.10 1.11 11.31
N ASP A 74 10.40 0.43 10.40
CA ASP A 74 9.05 0.82 10.01
C ASP A 74 8.09 0.73 11.21
N GLY A 75 7.45 1.84 11.54
CA GLY A 75 6.33 1.87 12.49
C GLY A 75 5.03 1.38 11.85
N ASP A 76 4.00 1.17 12.67
CA ASP A 76 2.67 0.79 12.16
C ASP A 76 1.86 2.01 11.64
N GLY A 77 2.44 3.21 11.62
CA GLY A 77 1.82 4.42 11.13
C GLY A 77 0.74 5.00 12.06
N ARG A 78 0.56 4.47 13.27
CA ARG A 78 -0.59 4.84 14.12
C ARG A 78 -0.30 5.94 15.13
N THR A 79 0.97 6.20 15.44
CA THR A 79 1.36 7.19 16.45
C THR A 79 1.52 8.60 15.87
N GLU A 80 1.49 9.61 16.73
CA GLU A 80 1.75 11.01 16.36
C GLU A 80 3.10 11.23 15.64
N ALA A 81 4.11 10.37 15.88
CA ALA A 81 5.43 10.51 15.29
C ALA A 81 5.46 10.24 13.77
N GLU A 82 4.45 9.54 13.25
CA GLU A 82 4.33 9.18 11.83
C GLU A 82 3.19 9.96 11.15
N LYS A 83 2.64 10.97 11.84
CA LYS A 83 1.50 11.76 11.40
C LYS A 83 1.85 13.25 11.38
N GLN A 84 1.19 13.99 10.50
CA GLN A 84 1.28 15.44 10.49
C GLN A 84 0.20 16.02 11.38
N LEU A 85 0.55 16.46 12.59
CA LEU A 85 -0.38 17.16 13.48
C LEU A 85 -0.73 18.53 12.89
N TRP A 86 -2.00 18.94 12.97
CA TRP A 86 -2.47 20.14 12.28
C TRP A 86 -3.41 21.02 13.11
N VAL A 87 -3.51 22.28 12.70
CA VAL A 87 -4.55 23.25 13.07
C VAL A 87 -5.34 23.65 11.83
N ALA A 88 -6.51 24.27 11.99
CA ALA A 88 -7.39 24.59 10.85
C ALA A 88 -6.71 25.46 9.78
N ALA A 89 -5.77 26.32 10.19
CA ALA A 89 -5.02 27.20 9.29
C ALA A 89 -4.14 26.45 8.28
N ASP A 90 -3.77 25.20 8.55
CA ASP A 90 -2.94 24.39 7.65
C ASP A 90 -3.68 24.00 6.36
N PHE A 91 -5.03 24.03 6.38
CA PHE A 91 -5.89 23.70 5.24
C PHE A 91 -6.49 24.91 4.52
N ARG A 92 -5.93 26.12 4.72
CA ARG A 92 -6.39 27.34 4.03
C ARG A 92 -6.34 27.25 2.50
N ARG A 93 -5.47 26.40 1.95
CA ARG A 93 -5.32 26.18 0.50
C ARG A 93 -6.20 25.06 -0.05
N GLY A 94 -6.99 24.40 0.79
CA GLY A 94 -7.79 23.25 0.44
C GLY A 94 -7.60 22.10 1.43
N ILE A 95 -8.58 21.21 1.44
CA ILE A 95 -8.55 19.95 2.19
C ILE A 95 -8.07 18.81 1.28
N PRO A 96 -7.62 17.67 1.82
CA PRO A 96 -7.31 16.50 1.00
C PRO A 96 -8.60 15.96 0.38
N GLU A 97 -8.70 16.04 -0.94
CA GLU A 97 -9.87 15.59 -1.69
C GLU A 97 -9.50 15.07 -3.08
N ALA A 98 -10.36 14.21 -3.62
CA ALA A 98 -10.23 13.63 -4.95
C ALA A 98 -11.60 13.30 -5.54
N ALA A 99 -11.71 13.29 -6.87
CA ALA A 99 -12.90 12.76 -7.53
C ALA A 99 -12.97 11.23 -7.37
N TRP A 100 -14.15 10.70 -7.07
CA TRP A 100 -14.38 9.26 -6.90
C TRP A 100 -13.97 8.44 -8.14
N GLU A 101 -14.25 8.96 -9.34
CA GLU A 101 -13.86 8.32 -10.60
C GLU A 101 -12.33 8.24 -10.76
N ALA A 102 -11.62 9.33 -10.45
CA ALA A 102 -10.16 9.37 -10.50
C ALA A 102 -9.54 8.42 -9.46
N TYR A 103 -10.07 8.41 -8.23
CA TYR A 103 -9.67 7.49 -7.16
C TYR A 103 -9.82 6.00 -7.56
N LEU A 104 -10.87 5.67 -8.32
CA LEU A 104 -11.07 4.32 -8.82
C LEU A 104 -10.13 3.99 -9.99
N ALA A 105 -9.94 4.92 -10.91
CA ALA A 105 -9.20 4.71 -12.15
C ALA A 105 -7.66 4.74 -11.96
N ASP A 106 -7.15 5.58 -11.06
CA ASP A 106 -5.72 5.81 -10.89
C ASP A 106 -5.21 5.30 -9.53
N PRO A 107 -4.36 4.25 -9.51
CA PRO A 107 -3.69 3.78 -8.30
C PRO A 107 -2.88 4.86 -7.56
N ALA A 108 -2.30 5.84 -8.26
CA ALA A 108 -1.54 6.93 -7.66
C ALA A 108 -2.46 7.90 -6.91
N GLU A 109 -3.59 8.29 -7.52
CA GLU A 109 -4.64 9.09 -6.88
C GLU A 109 -5.20 8.37 -5.65
N ARG A 110 -5.46 7.06 -5.78
CA ARG A 110 -5.88 6.21 -4.66
C ARG A 110 -4.86 6.23 -3.52
N ALA A 111 -3.58 6.08 -3.83
CA ALA A 111 -2.50 6.14 -2.84
C ALA A 111 -2.40 7.52 -2.18
N ALA A 112 -2.59 8.60 -2.94
CA ALA A 112 -2.59 9.96 -2.42
C ALA A 112 -3.72 10.19 -1.39
N VAL A 113 -4.95 9.73 -1.70
CA VAL A 113 -6.11 9.80 -0.80
C VAL A 113 -5.90 8.98 0.47
N LEU A 114 -5.55 7.69 0.35
CA LEU A 114 -5.32 6.84 1.53
C LEU A 114 -4.12 7.34 2.34
N GLY A 115 -3.08 7.83 1.67
CA GLY A 115 -1.94 8.49 2.29
C GLY A 115 -2.34 9.76 3.05
N ALA A 116 -3.29 10.56 2.55
CA ALA A 116 -3.81 11.72 3.26
C ALA A 116 -4.59 11.31 4.52
N VAL A 117 -5.40 10.24 4.46
CA VAL A 117 -6.05 9.68 5.66
C VAL A 117 -5.01 9.23 6.68
N ARG A 118 -3.94 8.53 6.27
CA ARG A 118 -2.84 8.14 7.18
C ARG A 118 -2.10 9.34 7.78
N ARG A 119 -1.72 10.33 6.96
CA ARG A 119 -0.89 11.47 7.38
C ARG A 119 -1.67 12.52 8.17
N SER A 120 -2.82 12.94 7.66
CA SER A 120 -3.63 14.05 8.19
C SER A 120 -4.87 13.57 8.94
N GLY A 121 -5.22 12.29 8.86
CA GLY A 121 -6.38 11.72 9.56
C GLY A 121 -7.68 11.77 8.77
N PHE A 122 -7.74 12.41 7.59
CA PHE A 122 -8.96 12.43 6.77
C PHE A 122 -8.70 12.72 5.29
N ALA A 123 -9.71 12.42 4.45
CA ALA A 123 -9.84 12.88 3.07
C ALA A 123 -11.32 12.87 2.64
N VAL A 124 -11.66 13.66 1.61
CA VAL A 124 -13.01 13.71 1.01
C VAL A 124 -13.00 13.19 -0.41
N LEU A 125 -13.84 12.20 -0.71
CA LEU A 125 -14.11 11.75 -2.07
C LEU A 125 -15.32 12.49 -2.61
N ARG A 126 -15.14 13.22 -3.70
CA ARG A 126 -16.18 14.01 -4.38
C ARG A 126 -16.85 13.18 -5.47
N GLY A 127 -18.16 13.39 -5.68
CA GLY A 127 -18.88 12.74 -6.78
C GLY A 127 -19.07 11.23 -6.62
N VAL A 128 -19.06 10.72 -5.39
CA VAL A 128 -19.52 9.36 -5.08
C VAL A 128 -21.02 9.26 -5.43
N PRO A 129 -21.49 8.18 -6.11
CA PRO A 129 -22.90 8.07 -6.46
C PRO A 129 -23.82 8.21 -5.23
N ALA A 130 -24.67 9.24 -5.22
CA ALA A 130 -25.60 9.53 -4.13
C ALA A 130 -26.81 8.58 -4.11
N VAL A 131 -26.53 7.29 -3.97
CA VAL A 131 -27.48 6.19 -3.83
C VAL A 131 -27.18 5.41 -2.54
N GLU A 132 -28.19 4.73 -2.00
CA GLU A 132 -28.03 3.99 -0.75
C GLU A 132 -26.94 2.92 -0.85
N ARG A 133 -26.26 2.68 0.29
CA ARG A 133 -25.20 1.69 0.48
C ARG A 133 -23.88 1.99 -0.26
N GLN A 134 -23.78 3.08 -1.02
CA GLN A 134 -22.55 3.42 -1.74
C GLN A 134 -21.34 3.64 -0.81
N VAL A 135 -21.57 4.07 0.44
CA VAL A 135 -20.51 4.17 1.48
C VAL A 135 -19.79 2.84 1.71
N LEU A 136 -20.50 1.71 1.55
CA LEU A 136 -19.91 0.37 1.67
C LEU A 136 -18.97 0.06 0.50
N ALA A 137 -19.28 0.55 -0.71
CA ALA A 137 -18.40 0.41 -1.85
C ALA A 137 -17.10 1.21 -1.67
N VAL A 138 -17.19 2.40 -1.06
CA VAL A 138 -16.01 3.19 -0.67
C VAL A 138 -15.18 2.45 0.37
N ALA A 139 -15.77 1.92 1.44
CA ALA A 139 -15.01 1.15 2.43
C ALA A 139 -14.34 -0.11 1.82
N ARG A 140 -15.04 -0.79 0.90
CA ARG A 140 -14.55 -1.99 0.21
C ARG A 140 -13.45 -1.71 -0.83
N SER A 141 -13.26 -0.47 -1.26
CA SER A 141 -12.18 -0.15 -2.23
C SER A 141 -10.79 -0.13 -1.60
N PHE A 142 -10.70 -0.07 -0.26
CA PHE A 142 -9.43 -0.09 0.47
C PHE A 142 -9.40 -1.07 1.64
N GLY A 143 -10.50 -1.74 1.97
CA GLY A 143 -10.53 -2.64 3.12
C GLY A 143 -11.86 -3.33 3.36
N HIS A 144 -12.14 -3.58 4.63
CA HIS A 144 -13.34 -4.28 5.07
C HIS A 144 -14.24 -3.38 5.92
N VAL A 145 -15.55 -3.57 5.76
CA VAL A 145 -16.55 -2.91 6.59
C VAL A 145 -16.58 -3.58 7.95
N ARG A 146 -16.52 -2.79 9.02
CA ARG A 146 -16.78 -3.25 10.37
C ARG A 146 -18.26 -3.24 10.68
N VAL A 147 -18.83 -4.43 10.70
CA VAL A 147 -20.23 -4.65 11.11
C VAL A 147 -20.37 -4.41 12.62
N THR A 148 -21.42 -3.68 13.01
CA THR A 148 -21.74 -3.37 14.41
C THR A 148 -23.19 -3.74 14.75
N ASN A 149 -23.65 -3.43 15.96
CA ASN A 149 -25.07 -3.56 16.32
C ASN A 149 -25.98 -2.64 15.48
N TYR A 150 -25.42 -1.60 14.86
CA TYR A 150 -26.12 -0.74 13.90
C TYR A 150 -26.23 -1.36 12.49
N GLY A 151 -25.56 -2.50 12.24
CA GLY A 151 -25.47 -3.14 10.93
C GLY A 151 -24.14 -2.88 10.22
N GLU A 152 -24.12 -3.09 8.89
CA GLU A 152 -22.98 -2.72 8.02
C GLU A 152 -22.85 -1.20 7.85
N LEU A 153 -23.97 -0.47 7.93
CA LEU A 153 -24.06 0.97 7.84
C LEU A 153 -25.14 1.48 8.80
N PHE A 154 -25.17 2.79 9.03
CA PHE A 154 -26.22 3.49 9.76
C PHE A 154 -26.62 4.77 9.02
N ASP A 155 -27.89 5.16 9.14
CA ASP A 155 -28.41 6.40 8.58
C ASP A 155 -28.30 7.54 9.60
N VAL A 156 -27.92 8.73 9.16
CA VAL A 156 -27.91 9.98 9.94
C VAL A 156 -28.91 10.94 9.30
N ARG A 157 -30.14 10.91 9.80
CA ARG A 157 -31.27 11.77 9.40
C ARG A 157 -31.89 12.43 10.63
N VAL A 158 -32.64 13.52 10.47
CA VAL A 158 -33.44 14.07 11.58
C VAL A 158 -34.63 13.16 11.81
N GLU A 159 -34.76 12.63 13.02
CA GLU A 159 -35.87 11.75 13.39
C GLU A 159 -36.88 12.48 14.29
N PRO A 160 -38.20 12.18 14.16
CA PRO A 160 -39.23 12.77 15.02
C PRO A 160 -39.11 12.40 16.51
N ASP A 161 -38.53 11.23 16.84
CA ASP A 161 -38.30 10.73 18.20
C ASP A 161 -36.89 10.12 18.32
N PRO A 162 -35.84 10.96 18.41
CA PRO A 162 -34.46 10.52 18.24
C PRO A 162 -33.92 9.83 19.50
N ASN A 163 -33.39 8.61 19.36
CA ASN A 163 -32.69 7.89 20.45
C ASN A 163 -31.22 8.35 20.64
N ASN A 164 -30.72 9.23 19.76
CA ASN A 164 -29.36 9.75 19.75
C ASN A 164 -29.37 11.21 19.26
N LEU A 165 -28.60 12.08 19.91
CA LEU A 165 -28.44 13.48 19.52
C LEU A 165 -27.94 13.66 18.07
N ALA A 166 -27.27 12.65 17.50
CA ALA A 166 -26.92 12.62 16.07
C ALA A 166 -28.13 12.87 15.15
N PHE A 167 -29.33 12.47 15.59
CA PHE A 167 -30.60 12.59 14.87
C PHE A 167 -31.39 13.86 15.21
N THR A 168 -30.78 14.84 15.88
CA THR A 168 -31.36 16.17 16.17
C THR A 168 -30.73 17.26 15.31
N SER A 169 -31.27 18.49 15.34
CA SER A 169 -30.69 19.67 14.66
C SER A 169 -29.66 20.45 15.50
N ALA A 170 -29.41 20.05 16.75
CA ALA A 170 -28.48 20.73 17.65
C ALA A 170 -27.01 20.58 17.20
N ALA A 171 -26.14 21.51 17.61
CA ALA A 171 -24.71 21.34 17.41
C ALA A 171 -24.20 20.10 18.15
N ILE A 172 -23.28 19.36 17.53
CA ILE A 172 -22.61 18.22 18.15
C ILE A 172 -21.18 18.64 18.44
N ALA A 173 -20.81 18.61 19.72
CA ALA A 173 -19.44 18.92 20.15
C ALA A 173 -18.44 17.88 19.60
N PRO A 174 -17.15 18.25 19.47
CA PRO A 174 -16.11 17.32 19.02
C PRO A 174 -16.09 16.03 19.84
N HIS A 175 -16.15 14.89 19.15
CA HIS A 175 -16.09 13.58 19.77
C HIS A 175 -15.51 12.51 18.84
N SER A 176 -15.04 11.40 19.42
CA SER A 176 -14.81 10.15 18.68
C SER A 176 -15.96 9.17 18.88
N ASP A 177 -16.20 8.34 17.88
CA ASP A 177 -17.29 7.37 17.89
C ASP A 177 -16.90 6.10 18.63
N ASN A 178 -17.89 5.58 19.34
CA ASN A 178 -17.88 4.26 19.95
C ASN A 178 -16.69 3.96 20.88
N PRO A 179 -16.27 4.88 21.78
CA PRO A 179 -15.17 4.60 22.71
C PRO A 179 -15.48 3.47 23.71
N TYR A 180 -16.75 3.05 23.78
CA TYR A 180 -17.25 1.88 24.51
C TYR A 180 -16.99 0.54 23.80
N ARG A 181 -16.35 0.53 22.63
CA ARG A 181 -15.92 -0.69 21.91
C ARG A 181 -14.42 -0.88 22.08
N ASP A 182 -14.04 -2.14 22.25
CA ASP A 182 -12.64 -2.54 22.33
C ASP A 182 -12.42 -3.83 21.51
N PRO A 183 -11.77 -3.75 20.32
CA PRO A 183 -11.17 -2.55 19.73
C PRO A 183 -12.20 -1.54 19.18
N VAL A 184 -11.92 -0.25 19.35
CA VAL A 184 -12.75 0.86 18.85
C VAL A 184 -12.74 0.93 17.33
N PRO A 185 -13.83 1.38 16.67
CA PRO A 185 -13.83 2.25 15.49
C PRO A 185 -12.51 2.80 14.97
N THR A 186 -11.69 2.20 14.08
CA THR A 186 -10.44 2.90 13.70
C THR A 186 -10.61 3.82 12.51
N LEU A 187 -11.53 3.52 11.59
CA LEU A 187 -12.00 4.45 10.57
C LEU A 187 -13.52 4.64 10.66
N GLN A 188 -13.97 5.84 10.33
CA GLN A 188 -15.37 6.14 10.07
C GLN A 188 -15.49 6.79 8.69
N LEU A 189 -16.57 6.45 7.98
CA LEU A 189 -16.95 7.05 6.71
C LEU A 189 -18.32 7.69 6.86
N LEU A 190 -18.52 8.85 6.22
CA LEU A 190 -19.80 9.55 6.16
C LEU A 190 -20.06 10.01 4.72
N HIS A 191 -21.04 9.40 4.06
CA HIS A 191 -21.44 9.70 2.69
C HIS A 191 -22.74 10.49 2.65
N CYS A 192 -22.72 11.66 2.01
CA CYS A 192 -23.86 12.56 1.92
C CYS A 192 -24.77 12.19 0.75
N LEU A 193 -25.99 11.73 1.03
CA LEU A 193 -27.01 11.46 0.00
C LEU A 193 -27.85 12.72 -0.27
N GLU A 194 -28.20 13.46 0.78
CA GLU A 194 -29.00 14.69 0.68
C GLU A 194 -28.48 15.71 1.69
N ASN A 195 -28.33 16.97 1.25
CA ASN A 195 -27.99 18.08 2.13
C ASN A 195 -28.54 19.39 1.57
N SER A 196 -29.83 19.62 1.78
CA SER A 196 -30.53 20.84 1.37
C SER A 196 -30.81 21.81 2.52
N ALA A 197 -30.39 21.48 3.75
CA ALA A 197 -30.60 22.30 4.93
C ALA A 197 -29.54 23.41 5.07
N THR A 198 -29.93 24.54 5.64
CA THR A 198 -29.01 25.66 5.94
C THR A 198 -28.18 25.35 7.19
N GLY A 199 -26.84 25.44 7.08
CA GLY A 199 -25.90 25.05 8.13
C GLY A 199 -25.56 23.54 8.12
N GLY A 200 -25.18 22.98 9.27
CA GLY A 200 -24.96 21.54 9.43
C GLY A 200 -23.64 21.05 8.85
N ASP A 201 -22.69 21.97 8.73
CA ASP A 201 -21.33 21.74 8.29
C ASP A 201 -20.64 20.74 9.22
N SER A 202 -19.82 19.89 8.60
CA SER A 202 -18.99 18.93 9.31
C SER A 202 -17.81 19.66 9.93
N GLY A 203 -17.47 19.33 11.17
CA GLY A 203 -16.29 19.85 11.86
C GLY A 203 -15.31 18.73 12.18
N LEU A 204 -14.02 18.97 12.01
CA LEU A 204 -12.93 18.09 12.45
C LEU A 204 -11.98 18.84 13.38
N VAL A 205 -11.51 18.14 14.40
CA VAL A 205 -10.45 18.58 15.32
C VAL A 205 -9.40 17.47 15.41
N ASP A 206 -8.13 17.83 15.23
CA ASP A 206 -7.03 16.88 15.43
C ASP A 206 -6.83 16.58 16.92
N GLY A 207 -7.37 15.44 17.37
CA GLY A 207 -7.27 15.01 18.76
C GLY A 207 -5.81 14.80 19.20
N PHE A 208 -4.92 14.41 18.28
CA PHE A 208 -3.50 14.27 18.60
C PHE A 208 -2.85 15.63 18.79
N LYS A 209 -3.18 16.62 17.97
CA LYS A 209 -2.72 18.00 18.19
C LYS A 209 -3.24 18.56 19.51
N ALA A 210 -4.51 18.34 19.83
CA ALA A 210 -5.09 18.75 21.11
C ALA A 210 -4.39 18.07 22.30
N ALA A 211 -4.08 16.77 22.19
CA ALA A 211 -3.37 16.02 23.22
C ALA A 211 -1.91 16.48 23.37
N ALA A 212 -1.23 16.80 22.27
CA ALA A 212 0.11 17.37 22.29
C ALA A 212 0.14 18.75 22.95
N LEU A 213 -0.86 19.61 22.65
CA LEU A 213 -1.03 20.90 23.35
C LEU A 213 -1.27 20.71 24.85
N LEU A 214 -2.08 19.73 25.24
CA LEU A 214 -2.25 19.41 26.66
C LEU A 214 -0.92 18.98 27.31
N ARG A 215 -0.14 18.14 26.62
CA ARG A 215 1.19 17.70 27.08
C ARG A 215 2.15 18.87 27.26
N GLU A 216 2.10 19.88 26.40
CA GLU A 216 2.92 21.09 26.47
C GLU A 216 2.44 22.05 27.57
N GLU A 217 1.13 22.33 27.63
CA GLU A 217 0.54 23.33 28.53
C GLU A 217 0.36 22.84 29.97
N SER A 218 0.14 21.53 30.15
CA SER A 218 -0.04 20.89 31.45
C SER A 218 0.39 19.42 31.40
N PRO A 219 1.70 19.13 31.52
CA PRO A 219 2.21 17.76 31.52
C PRO A 219 1.57 16.87 32.59
N ALA A 220 1.20 17.44 33.74
CA ALA A 220 0.53 16.72 34.82
C ALA A 220 -0.88 16.27 34.40
N ASP A 221 -1.68 17.16 33.78
CA ASP A 221 -3.02 16.81 33.30
C ASP A 221 -2.95 15.77 32.17
N PHE A 222 -1.95 15.88 31.29
CA PHE A 222 -1.69 14.86 30.27
C PHE A 222 -1.40 13.48 30.88
N VAL A 223 -0.57 13.41 31.94
CA VAL A 223 -0.31 12.15 32.65
C VAL A 223 -1.60 11.60 33.28
N VAL A 224 -2.44 12.44 33.86
CA VAL A 224 -3.74 12.01 34.43
C VAL A 224 -4.62 11.40 33.34
N LEU A 225 -4.76 12.05 32.19
CA LEU A 225 -5.62 11.59 31.10
C LEU A 225 -5.08 10.37 30.33
N THR A 226 -3.78 10.07 30.47
CA THR A 226 -3.16 8.87 29.89
C THR A 226 -3.19 7.65 30.81
N ARG A 227 -3.36 7.85 32.12
CA ARG A 227 -3.31 6.77 33.12
C ARG A 227 -4.67 6.42 33.71
N THR A 228 -5.64 7.32 33.67
CA THR A 228 -6.96 7.08 34.26
C THR A 228 -7.82 6.23 33.32
N PRO A 229 -8.20 4.99 33.68
CA PRO A 229 -9.14 4.20 32.90
C PRO A 229 -10.55 4.80 33.04
N VAL A 230 -11.09 5.33 31.93
CA VAL A 230 -12.44 5.90 31.90
C VAL A 230 -13.42 4.83 31.44
N PRO A 231 -14.49 4.54 32.21
CA PRO A 231 -15.50 3.60 31.79
C PRO A 231 -16.39 4.23 30.73
N PHE A 232 -16.39 3.67 29.52
CA PHE A 232 -17.32 4.04 28.45
C PHE A 232 -18.43 2.99 28.36
N VAL A 233 -19.69 3.42 28.26
CA VAL A 233 -20.85 2.53 28.22
C VAL A 233 -21.84 3.00 27.16
N PHE A 234 -22.34 2.05 26.37
CA PHE A 234 -23.52 2.20 25.53
C PHE A 234 -24.53 1.12 25.89
N ARG A 235 -25.82 1.47 25.96
CA ARG A 235 -26.91 0.53 26.25
C ARG A 235 -28.16 0.92 25.47
N ASP A 236 -28.73 -0.03 24.75
CA ASP A 236 -30.06 0.03 24.16
C ASP A 236 -30.88 -1.24 24.51
N ARG A 237 -32.00 -1.48 23.83
CA ARG A 237 -32.88 -2.64 24.07
C ARG A 237 -32.23 -3.99 23.75
N GLY A 238 -31.30 -4.04 22.79
CA GLY A 238 -30.68 -5.26 22.28
C GLY A 238 -29.17 -5.35 22.49
N THR A 239 -28.53 -4.29 22.95
CA THR A 239 -27.07 -4.16 22.98
C THR A 239 -26.61 -3.46 24.26
N GLU A 240 -25.60 -4.02 24.93
CA GLU A 240 -24.83 -3.34 25.96
C GLU A 240 -23.33 -3.52 25.68
N LEU A 241 -22.59 -2.41 25.62
CA LEU A 241 -21.16 -2.38 25.30
C LEU A 241 -20.41 -1.56 26.34
N ARG A 242 -19.21 -2.00 26.68
CA ARG A 242 -18.36 -1.39 27.71
C ARG A 242 -16.89 -1.45 27.31
N ALA A 243 -16.14 -0.40 27.62
CA ALA A 243 -14.69 -0.41 27.57
C ALA A 243 -14.12 0.54 28.65
N ASP A 244 -13.08 0.09 29.35
CA ASP A 244 -12.35 0.88 30.34
C ASP A 244 -11.02 1.32 29.71
N ARG A 245 -10.96 2.57 29.25
CA ARG A 245 -9.83 3.09 28.46
C ARG A 245 -9.50 4.54 28.82
N PRO A 246 -8.23 4.96 28.75
CA PRO A 246 -7.89 6.36 28.97
C PRO A 246 -8.45 7.26 27.85
N LEU A 247 -8.60 8.56 28.14
CA LEU A 247 -8.99 9.53 27.12
C LEU A 247 -7.90 9.70 26.07
N ILE A 248 -6.63 9.57 26.47
CA ILE A 248 -5.46 9.65 25.60
C ILE A 248 -4.64 8.37 25.80
N GLU A 249 -4.54 7.52 24.79
CA GLU A 249 -3.67 6.34 24.82
C GLU A 249 -2.29 6.71 24.25
N VAL A 250 -1.23 6.25 24.93
CA VAL A 250 0.15 6.35 24.45
C VAL A 250 0.72 4.95 24.21
N ASP A 251 1.64 4.84 23.26
CA ASP A 251 2.37 3.59 23.05
C ASP A 251 3.42 3.33 24.14
N ALA A 252 4.12 2.20 24.06
CA ALA A 252 5.17 1.83 25.01
C ALA A 252 6.35 2.81 25.06
N ARG A 253 6.45 3.75 24.11
CA ARG A 253 7.46 4.82 24.06
C ARG A 253 6.88 6.19 24.49
N GLY A 254 5.63 6.24 24.95
CA GLY A 254 4.97 7.46 25.38
C GLY A 254 4.45 8.35 24.25
N ARG A 255 4.41 7.85 23.01
CA ARG A 255 3.89 8.57 21.85
C ARG A 255 2.38 8.47 21.80
N ILE A 256 1.67 9.57 21.55
CA ILE A 256 0.21 9.56 21.42
C ILE A 256 -0.20 8.61 20.29
N ARG A 257 -1.14 7.71 20.58
CA ARG A 257 -1.60 6.64 19.69
C ARG A 257 -3.10 6.64 19.45
N GLU A 258 -3.89 7.08 20.42
CA GLU A 258 -5.35 7.12 20.29
C GLU A 258 -5.99 8.15 21.23
N VAL A 259 -7.10 8.76 20.81
CA VAL A 259 -7.93 9.68 21.60
C VAL A 259 -9.38 9.18 21.64
N ARG A 260 -9.84 8.83 22.84
CA ARG A 260 -11.23 8.45 23.12
C ARG A 260 -11.92 9.59 23.85
N PHE A 261 -12.79 10.31 23.17
CA PHE A 261 -13.42 11.49 23.75
C PHE A 261 -14.89 11.54 23.33
N ASN A 262 -15.79 11.07 24.19
CA ASN A 262 -17.23 11.18 23.94
C ASN A 262 -17.99 11.26 25.27
N ASN A 263 -18.33 12.49 25.65
CA ASN A 263 -19.00 12.80 26.92
C ASN A 263 -20.32 12.04 27.12
N ARG A 264 -21.04 11.72 26.05
CA ARG A 264 -22.34 11.02 26.10
C ARG A 264 -22.23 9.55 26.54
N SER A 265 -21.04 8.97 26.40
CA SER A 265 -20.79 7.57 26.73
C SER A 265 -19.88 7.37 27.94
N ILE A 266 -19.36 8.43 28.57
CA ILE A 266 -18.61 8.30 29.82
C ILE A 266 -19.58 7.88 30.92
N SER A 267 -19.27 6.78 31.59
CA SER A 267 -20.00 6.26 32.74
C SER A 267 -19.38 6.73 34.05
N THR A 268 -19.86 6.18 35.17
CA THR A 268 -19.43 6.61 36.50
C THR A 268 -17.99 6.18 36.80
N LEU A 269 -17.06 7.12 36.72
CA LEU A 269 -15.68 6.94 37.19
C LEU A 269 -15.67 6.75 38.72
N ARG A 270 -14.82 5.84 39.20
CA ARG A 270 -14.64 5.55 40.64
C ARG A 270 -13.18 5.74 41.01
N GLY A 271 -12.93 6.37 42.14
CA GLY A 271 -11.60 6.68 42.67
C GLY A 271 -11.70 7.46 43.98
N SER A 272 -10.56 7.80 44.58
CA SER A 272 -10.50 8.73 45.69
C SER A 272 -10.92 10.15 45.26
N ALA A 273 -11.28 11.00 46.23
CA ALA A 273 -11.64 12.40 45.93
C ALA A 273 -10.51 13.15 45.19
N GLU A 274 -9.26 12.92 45.60
CA GLU A 274 -8.08 13.53 44.97
C GLU A 274 -7.91 13.08 43.51
N GLU A 275 -8.03 11.78 43.23
CA GLU A 275 -7.94 11.25 41.86
C GLU A 275 -9.07 11.77 40.97
N LEU A 276 -10.29 11.86 41.52
CA LEU A 276 -11.45 12.38 40.78
C LEU A 276 -11.31 13.88 40.50
N ASP A 277 -10.88 14.68 41.47
CA ASP A 277 -10.65 16.11 41.29
C ASP A 277 -9.57 16.38 40.24
N ALA A 278 -8.46 15.63 40.31
CA ALA A 278 -7.38 15.70 39.31
C ALA A 278 -7.89 15.32 37.90
N PHE A 279 -8.65 14.22 37.80
CA PHE A 279 -9.24 13.79 36.53
C PHE A 279 -10.18 14.85 35.95
N TYR A 280 -11.11 15.38 36.74
CA TYR A 280 -12.07 16.37 36.23
C TYR A 280 -11.40 17.70 35.86
N ALA A 281 -10.35 18.12 36.58
CA ALA A 281 -9.55 19.27 36.20
C ALA A 281 -8.88 19.07 34.84
N ALA A 282 -8.21 17.92 34.66
CA ALA A 282 -7.53 17.55 33.42
C ALA A 282 -8.51 17.38 32.25
N TYR A 283 -9.64 16.70 32.48
CA TYR A 283 -10.70 16.48 31.49
C TYR A 283 -11.30 17.81 31.01
N ARG A 284 -11.58 18.74 31.93
CA ARG A 284 -12.07 20.08 31.58
C ARG A 284 -11.06 20.87 30.76
N ARG A 285 -9.76 20.81 31.11
CA ARG A 285 -8.71 21.47 30.33
C ARG A 285 -8.63 20.90 28.92
N PHE A 286 -8.64 19.58 28.78
CA PHE A 286 -8.61 18.94 27.47
C PHE A 286 -9.85 19.28 26.63
N ALA A 287 -11.04 19.24 27.22
CA ALA A 287 -12.27 19.68 26.56
C ALA A 287 -12.17 21.13 26.06
N ALA A 288 -11.65 22.04 26.89
CA ALA A 288 -11.45 23.44 26.50
C ALA A 288 -10.46 23.59 25.33
N ILE A 289 -9.39 22.79 25.28
CA ILE A 289 -8.46 22.75 24.14
C ILE A 289 -9.21 22.32 22.87
N THR A 290 -9.99 21.24 22.92
CA THR A 290 -10.73 20.73 21.73
C THR A 290 -11.77 21.72 21.18
N LEU A 291 -12.19 22.70 21.96
CA LEU A 291 -13.16 23.74 21.58
C LEU A 291 -12.49 25.01 21.05
N ARG A 292 -11.16 25.09 21.00
CA ARG A 292 -10.44 26.25 20.48
C ARG A 292 -10.74 26.44 18.99
N PRO A 293 -11.19 27.63 18.56
CA PRO A 293 -11.58 27.89 17.17
C PRO A 293 -10.47 27.59 16.16
N GLU A 294 -9.21 27.85 16.52
CA GLU A 294 -8.05 27.59 15.66
C GLU A 294 -7.79 26.11 15.38
N LEU A 295 -8.30 25.20 16.21
CA LEU A 295 -8.17 23.74 16.02
C LEU A 295 -9.32 23.14 15.21
N ARG A 296 -10.38 23.92 14.98
CA ARG A 296 -11.61 23.42 14.35
C ARG A 296 -11.63 23.72 12.86
N LEU A 297 -11.60 22.67 12.06
CA LEU A 297 -11.77 22.73 10.61
C LEU A 297 -13.24 22.43 10.26
N ASP A 298 -13.98 23.44 9.84
CA ASP A 298 -15.36 23.28 9.37
C ASP A 298 -15.43 23.27 7.83
N PHE A 299 -16.22 22.35 7.27
CA PHE A 299 -16.48 22.26 5.83
C PHE A 299 -17.84 21.59 5.56
N ARG A 300 -18.42 21.92 4.40
CA ARG A 300 -19.69 21.34 3.95
C ARG A 300 -19.46 20.04 3.17
N LEU A 301 -20.31 19.05 3.42
CA LEU A 301 -20.44 17.85 2.59
C LEU A 301 -21.67 18.02 1.70
N ASP A 302 -21.44 18.20 0.42
CA ASP A 302 -22.48 18.28 -0.59
C ASP A 302 -22.93 16.87 -1.01
N ARG A 303 -24.02 16.80 -1.76
CA ARG A 303 -24.55 15.53 -2.26
C ARG A 303 -23.48 14.80 -3.08
N GLY A 304 -23.19 13.55 -2.71
CA GLY A 304 -22.18 12.70 -3.32
C GLY A 304 -20.79 12.84 -2.71
N ASP A 305 -20.61 13.65 -1.66
CA ASP A 305 -19.35 13.70 -0.94
C ASP A 305 -19.28 12.58 0.11
N CYS A 306 -18.14 11.90 0.17
CA CYS A 306 -17.85 10.90 1.19
C CYS A 306 -16.58 11.29 1.97
N LEU A 307 -16.76 11.60 3.25
CA LEU A 307 -15.65 11.82 4.18
C LEU A 307 -15.14 10.46 4.67
N ILE A 308 -13.82 10.26 4.66
CA ILE A 308 -13.13 9.13 5.30
C ILE A 308 -12.23 9.72 6.38
N PHE A 309 -12.31 9.23 7.63
CA PHE A 309 -11.47 9.75 8.70
C PHE A 309 -11.06 8.71 9.75
N ASP A 310 -9.90 8.97 10.34
CA ASP A 310 -9.27 8.24 11.44
C ASP A 310 -10.00 8.54 12.75
N ASN A 311 -10.84 7.61 13.19
CA ASN A 311 -11.67 7.75 14.38
C ASN A 311 -10.91 7.50 15.70
N VAL A 312 -9.67 7.00 15.65
CA VAL A 312 -8.79 6.96 16.83
C VAL A 312 -8.00 8.25 17.01
N ARG A 313 -7.99 9.14 16.02
CA ARG A 313 -7.27 10.42 16.05
C ARG A 313 -8.19 11.62 16.06
N LEU A 314 -9.07 11.71 15.06
CA LEU A 314 -9.88 12.89 14.84
C LEU A 314 -11.13 12.86 15.69
N LEU A 315 -11.43 14.02 16.28
CA LEU A 315 -12.74 14.29 16.84
C LEU A 315 -13.58 14.96 15.76
N HIS A 316 -14.79 14.48 15.56
CA HIS A 316 -15.72 15.06 14.61
C HIS A 316 -16.87 15.75 15.32
N ALA A 317 -17.41 16.77 14.67
CA ALA A 317 -18.42 17.68 15.18
C ALA A 317 -19.39 18.06 14.06
N ARG A 318 -20.46 18.74 14.43
CA ARG A 318 -21.40 19.32 13.48
C ARG A 318 -21.90 20.67 13.99
N THR A 319 -21.94 21.68 13.14
CA THR A 319 -22.64 22.93 13.47
C THR A 319 -24.15 22.70 13.61
N ALA A 320 -24.85 23.63 14.26
CA ALA A 320 -26.31 23.60 14.24
C ALA A 320 -26.82 23.84 12.80
N PHE A 321 -28.03 23.38 12.51
CA PHE A 321 -28.67 23.63 11.22
C PHE A 321 -30.17 23.90 11.38
N GLU A 322 -30.72 24.60 10.40
CA GLU A 322 -32.14 24.87 10.32
C GLU A 322 -32.89 23.64 9.85
N GLN A 323 -34.11 23.40 10.36
CA GLN A 323 -34.98 22.33 9.87
C GLN A 323 -35.78 22.78 8.63
N ASP A 324 -35.14 23.56 7.76
CA ASP A 324 -35.70 24.15 6.54
C ASP A 324 -35.54 23.24 5.30
N GLY A 325 -34.83 22.12 5.45
CA GLY A 325 -34.54 21.17 4.37
C GLY A 325 -34.29 19.74 4.84
N SER A 326 -33.89 18.89 3.90
CA SER A 326 -33.54 17.49 4.12
C SER A 326 -32.03 17.32 4.33
N ARG A 327 -31.66 16.43 5.25
CA ARG A 327 -30.27 16.02 5.48
C ARG A 327 -30.21 14.53 5.72
N HIS A 328 -29.45 13.83 4.90
CA HIS A 328 -29.26 12.39 4.98
C HIS A 328 -27.82 12.02 4.65
N LEU A 329 -27.12 11.49 5.65
CA LEU A 329 -25.85 10.80 5.44
C LEU A 329 -25.99 9.31 5.75
N GLN A 330 -25.21 8.49 5.07
CA GLN A 330 -24.97 7.11 5.46
C GLN A 330 -23.56 6.96 5.99
N GLY A 331 -23.43 6.44 7.20
CA GLY A 331 -22.16 6.16 7.84
C GLY A 331 -21.85 4.68 7.87
N CYS A 332 -20.56 4.34 7.83
CA CYS A 332 -20.09 3.01 8.19
C CYS A 332 -18.73 3.10 8.87
N TYR A 333 -18.29 1.97 9.43
CA TYR A 333 -16.97 1.86 10.05
C TYR A 333 -16.08 0.93 9.22
N ALA A 334 -14.77 1.17 9.27
CA ALA A 334 -13.74 0.33 8.67
C ALA A 334 -12.52 0.34 9.59
N ASP A 335 -11.41 -0.27 9.15
CA ASP A 335 -10.20 -0.33 9.95
C ASP A 335 -8.91 0.11 9.26
N LEU A 336 -8.04 0.79 10.02
CA LEU A 336 -6.80 1.41 9.57
C LEU A 336 -5.79 0.39 9.02
N ASP A 337 -5.76 -0.85 9.55
CA ASP A 337 -4.86 -1.89 9.06
C ASP A 337 -5.13 -2.21 7.58
N SER A 338 -6.39 -2.27 7.18
CA SER A 338 -6.77 -2.55 5.79
C SER A 338 -6.39 -1.37 4.88
N LEU A 339 -6.61 -0.14 5.34
CA LEU A 339 -6.17 1.07 4.62
C LEU A 339 -4.64 1.10 4.47
N HIS A 340 -3.89 0.83 5.54
CA HIS A 340 -2.43 0.79 5.52
C HIS A 340 -1.91 -0.33 4.61
N SER A 341 -2.56 -1.50 4.62
CA SER A 341 -2.23 -2.62 3.74
C SER A 341 -2.39 -2.24 2.28
N THR A 342 -3.56 -1.70 1.91
CA THR A 342 -3.83 -1.24 0.54
C THR A 342 -2.83 -0.17 0.11
N LEU A 343 -2.56 0.83 0.96
CA LEU A 343 -1.57 1.87 0.68
C LEU A 343 -0.16 1.30 0.48
N ALA A 344 0.27 0.34 1.32
CA ALA A 344 1.57 -0.30 1.21
C ALA A 344 1.71 -1.08 -0.11
N VAL A 345 0.66 -1.80 -0.52
CA VAL A 345 0.63 -2.52 -1.82
C VAL A 345 0.71 -1.54 -2.98
N LEU A 346 -0.06 -0.44 -2.95
CA LEU A 346 -0.02 0.59 -4.00
C LEU A 346 1.39 1.18 -4.14
N HIS A 347 2.03 1.58 -3.03
CA HIS A 347 3.41 2.07 -3.07
C HIS A 347 4.39 1.02 -3.59
N ARG A 348 4.24 -0.25 -3.19
CA ARG A 348 5.09 -1.35 -3.67
C ARG A 348 4.99 -1.50 -5.20
N ARG A 349 3.77 -1.44 -5.74
CA ARG A 349 3.51 -1.53 -7.18
C ARG A 349 4.08 -0.32 -7.92
N THR A 350 3.86 0.90 -7.42
CA THR A 350 4.45 2.12 -8.02
C THR A 350 5.97 2.06 -8.03
N ALA A 351 6.61 1.67 -6.92
CA ALA A 351 8.06 1.53 -6.84
C ALA A 351 8.60 0.48 -7.82
N ALA A 352 7.88 -0.63 -8.02
CA ALA A 352 8.23 -1.61 -9.04
C ALA A 352 8.08 -1.07 -10.46
N LEU A 353 7.03 -0.30 -10.76
CA LEU A 353 6.91 0.39 -12.05
C LEU A 353 8.02 1.41 -12.28
N ASP A 354 8.38 2.18 -11.26
CA ASP A 354 9.51 3.13 -11.31
C ASP A 354 10.83 2.40 -11.57
N THR A 355 11.00 1.21 -10.97
CA THR A 355 12.16 0.34 -11.22
C THR A 355 12.18 -0.09 -12.68
N ILE A 356 11.06 -0.57 -13.24
CA ILE A 356 10.97 -0.94 -14.65
C ILE A 356 11.27 0.29 -15.54
N ALA A 357 10.66 1.44 -15.26
CA ALA A 357 10.90 2.67 -16.01
C ALA A 357 12.38 3.08 -16.00
N ALA A 358 13.04 2.97 -14.85
CA ALA A 358 14.46 3.25 -14.71
C ALA A 358 15.35 2.27 -15.50
N LEU A 359 14.95 1.00 -15.62
CA LEU A 359 15.64 0.03 -16.48
C LEU A 359 15.54 0.46 -17.95
N PHE A 360 14.37 0.88 -18.44
CA PHE A 360 14.21 1.39 -19.80
C PHE A 360 15.03 2.66 -20.05
N ALA A 361 15.09 3.59 -19.10
CA ALA A 361 15.83 4.85 -19.24
C ALA A 361 17.35 4.73 -19.03
N GLY A 362 17.79 3.71 -18.31
CA GLY A 362 19.19 3.49 -17.93
C GLY A 362 19.84 2.35 -18.71
N GLU A 363 19.91 1.16 -18.12
CA GLU A 363 20.58 -0.02 -18.70
C GLU A 363 20.01 -0.43 -20.06
N GLY A 364 18.72 -0.22 -20.27
CA GLY A 364 18.03 -0.48 -21.53
C GLY A 364 18.49 0.39 -22.69
N ALA A 365 19.13 1.54 -22.42
CA ALA A 365 19.72 2.39 -23.46
C ALA A 365 21.06 1.84 -24.00
N GLY A 366 21.53 0.69 -23.52
CA GLY A 366 22.69 -0.02 -24.04
C GLY A 366 22.41 -0.80 -25.33
N GLU A 367 23.49 -1.22 -26.01
CA GLU A 367 23.43 -2.03 -27.23
C GLU A 367 22.71 -3.37 -27.01
N TYR A 368 21.81 -3.72 -27.92
CA TYR A 368 21.10 -5.00 -27.92
C TYR A 368 21.88 -6.07 -28.70
N LEU A 369 22.87 -6.73 -28.07
CA LEU A 369 23.57 -7.89 -28.64
C LEU A 369 24.13 -7.70 -30.08
N GLY A 370 24.45 -6.46 -30.47
CA GLY A 370 24.96 -6.11 -31.81
C GLY A 370 23.90 -5.68 -32.82
N GLU A 371 22.62 -5.61 -32.44
CA GLU A 371 21.54 -5.06 -33.25
C GLU A 371 21.61 -3.53 -33.34
N ALA A 372 20.99 -2.96 -34.38
CA ALA A 372 20.96 -1.51 -34.62
C ALA A 372 20.00 -0.73 -33.68
N VAL A 373 19.38 -1.42 -32.72
CA VAL A 373 18.47 -0.86 -31.71
C VAL A 373 19.03 -1.11 -30.31
N THR A 374 18.67 -0.27 -29.37
CA THR A 374 18.90 -0.52 -27.93
C THR A 374 17.93 -1.56 -27.40
N MET A 375 18.24 -2.17 -26.25
CA MET A 375 17.34 -3.13 -25.60
C MET A 375 15.97 -2.50 -25.29
N ALA A 376 15.96 -1.23 -24.84
CA ALA A 376 14.74 -0.49 -24.57
C ALA A 376 13.91 -0.26 -25.83
N GLU A 377 14.53 0.17 -26.93
CA GLU A 377 13.83 0.36 -28.22
C GLU A 377 13.23 -0.94 -28.73
N HIS A 378 13.98 -2.04 -28.66
CA HIS A 378 13.50 -3.37 -29.01
C HIS A 378 12.26 -3.78 -28.20
N MET A 379 12.33 -3.68 -26.88
CA MET A 379 11.22 -4.00 -25.98
C MET A 379 10.00 -3.09 -26.22
N LEU A 380 10.20 -1.78 -26.42
CA LEU A 380 9.12 -0.83 -26.73
C LEU A 380 8.45 -1.17 -28.07
N GLN A 381 9.24 -1.50 -29.10
CA GLN A 381 8.75 -1.86 -30.43
C GLN A 381 7.91 -3.14 -30.37
N ALA A 382 8.37 -4.16 -29.65
CA ALA A 382 7.62 -5.41 -29.47
C ALA A 382 6.25 -5.16 -28.80
N GLY A 383 6.22 -4.32 -27.75
CA GLY A 383 4.98 -3.89 -27.10
C GLY A 383 4.05 -3.13 -28.04
N ALA A 384 4.58 -2.20 -28.84
CA ALA A 384 3.81 -1.41 -29.80
C ALA A 384 3.23 -2.28 -30.92
N LEU A 385 3.99 -3.25 -31.43
CA LEU A 385 3.53 -4.21 -32.44
C LEU A 385 2.42 -5.10 -31.89
N ALA A 386 2.55 -5.58 -30.65
CA ALA A 386 1.49 -6.35 -30.00
C ALA A 386 0.20 -5.53 -29.84
N GLN A 387 0.33 -4.25 -29.44
CA GLN A 387 -0.81 -3.34 -29.30
C GLN A 387 -1.48 -3.07 -30.67
N ALA A 388 -0.69 -2.82 -31.71
CA ALA A 388 -1.19 -2.60 -33.07
C ALA A 388 -1.89 -3.84 -33.65
N ALA A 389 -1.46 -5.04 -33.24
CA ALA A 389 -2.09 -6.30 -33.60
C ALA A 389 -3.42 -6.58 -32.84
N GLY A 390 -3.83 -5.71 -31.91
CA GLY A 390 -5.04 -5.89 -31.11
C GLY A 390 -4.92 -7.01 -30.07
N ALA A 391 -3.70 -7.30 -29.60
CA ALA A 391 -3.45 -8.28 -28.56
C ALA A 391 -4.11 -7.90 -27.21
N SER A 392 -4.30 -8.87 -26.32
CA SER A 392 -4.81 -8.58 -24.98
C SER A 392 -3.83 -7.71 -24.18
N PRO A 393 -4.29 -6.95 -23.17
CA PRO A 393 -3.40 -6.15 -22.33
C PRO A 393 -2.25 -6.96 -21.73
N GLU A 394 -2.52 -8.19 -21.28
CA GLU A 394 -1.52 -9.11 -20.73
C GLU A 394 -0.44 -9.45 -21.76
N LEU A 395 -0.85 -9.70 -23.00
CA LEU A 395 0.07 -10.06 -24.07
C LEU A 395 0.88 -8.87 -24.60
N VAL A 396 0.30 -7.66 -24.59
CA VAL A 396 1.04 -6.40 -24.82
C VAL A 396 2.10 -6.20 -23.74
N ALA A 397 1.75 -6.42 -22.46
CA ALA A 397 2.72 -6.35 -21.36
C ALA A 397 3.80 -7.42 -21.49
N ALA A 398 3.45 -8.64 -21.88
CA ALA A 398 4.41 -9.72 -22.09
C ALA A 398 5.40 -9.38 -23.21
N ALA A 399 4.92 -8.86 -24.35
CA ALA A 399 5.78 -8.43 -25.45
C ALA A 399 6.69 -7.26 -25.04
N LEU A 400 6.16 -6.28 -24.31
CA LEU A 400 6.92 -5.15 -23.79
C LEU A 400 8.03 -5.59 -22.80
N LEU A 401 7.80 -6.63 -22.01
CA LEU A 401 8.68 -7.01 -20.89
C LEU A 401 9.47 -8.31 -21.14
N HIS A 402 9.42 -8.88 -22.35
CA HIS A 402 9.96 -10.22 -22.63
C HIS A 402 11.45 -10.37 -22.33
N ASP A 403 12.25 -9.34 -22.63
CA ASP A 403 13.70 -9.33 -22.44
C ASP A 403 14.16 -8.63 -21.16
N ILE A 404 13.24 -8.30 -20.23
CA ILE A 404 13.59 -7.63 -18.96
C ILE A 404 14.58 -8.45 -18.11
N GLY A 405 14.61 -9.78 -18.31
CA GLY A 405 15.55 -10.67 -17.64
C GLY A 405 17.02 -10.38 -17.90
N HIS A 406 17.35 -9.64 -18.96
CA HIS A 406 18.72 -9.23 -19.27
C HIS A 406 19.31 -8.23 -18.26
N PHE A 407 18.47 -7.56 -17.46
CA PHE A 407 18.90 -6.62 -16.42
C PHE A 407 19.21 -7.30 -15.07
N PHE A 408 18.95 -8.60 -14.94
CA PHE A 408 19.06 -9.34 -13.69
C PHE A 408 20.07 -10.47 -13.79
N ASP A 409 20.73 -10.79 -12.66
CA ASP A 409 21.58 -11.98 -12.59
C ASP A 409 20.81 -13.27 -12.37
N LYS A 410 21.52 -14.39 -12.53
CA LYS A 410 21.00 -15.75 -12.26
C LYS A 410 20.47 -15.96 -10.84
N HIS A 411 20.64 -14.98 -9.94
CA HIS A 411 20.17 -14.98 -8.56
C HIS A 411 19.08 -13.92 -8.30
N GLY A 412 18.63 -13.17 -9.31
CA GLY A 412 17.59 -12.15 -9.19
C GLY A 412 18.05 -10.85 -8.51
N HIS A 413 19.35 -10.61 -8.42
CA HIS A 413 19.94 -9.39 -7.86
C HIS A 413 20.59 -8.53 -8.97
N GLY A 414 20.60 -7.22 -8.77
CA GLY A 414 21.01 -6.23 -9.77
C GLY A 414 22.44 -6.39 -10.29
N THR A 415 22.56 -6.06 -11.58
CA THR A 415 23.68 -6.05 -12.56
C THR A 415 24.50 -7.33 -12.77
N PRO A 416 24.21 -8.04 -13.89
CA PRO A 416 25.24 -8.50 -14.80
C PRO A 416 25.06 -7.90 -16.20
N HIS A 417 26.20 -7.59 -16.80
CA HIS A 417 26.29 -7.15 -18.19
C HIS A 417 25.76 -8.23 -19.14
N GLY A 418 25.09 -7.84 -20.24
CA GLY A 418 24.80 -8.70 -21.41
C GLY A 418 26.02 -9.37 -22.08
N ARG A 419 27.18 -9.34 -21.44
CA ARG A 419 28.44 -9.98 -21.85
C ARG A 419 28.43 -11.50 -21.69
N ASP A 420 27.57 -12.09 -20.86
CA ASP A 420 27.57 -13.55 -20.64
C ASP A 420 27.09 -14.35 -21.87
N LEU A 421 26.12 -13.82 -22.63
CA LEU A 421 25.69 -14.41 -23.91
C LEU A 421 26.78 -14.31 -24.98
N MET A 422 27.52 -13.20 -25.02
CA MET A 422 28.69 -13.00 -25.89
C MET A 422 29.85 -13.96 -25.53
N ASN A 423 29.85 -14.52 -24.32
CA ASN A 423 30.80 -15.53 -23.86
C ASN A 423 30.31 -16.99 -24.13
N GLY A 424 29.21 -17.16 -24.86
CA GLY A 424 28.69 -18.47 -25.26
C GLY A 424 27.95 -19.23 -24.15
N GLN A 425 27.49 -18.53 -23.09
CA GLN A 425 26.68 -19.12 -22.02
C GLN A 425 25.25 -18.59 -22.06
N ASP A 426 24.27 -19.50 -21.97
CA ASP A 426 22.86 -19.12 -21.82
C ASP A 426 22.64 -18.41 -20.48
N ASN A 427 22.29 -17.13 -20.54
CA ASN A 427 22.05 -16.30 -19.36
C ASN A 427 20.67 -16.55 -18.73
N ARG A 428 19.82 -17.40 -19.33
CA ARG A 428 18.48 -17.76 -18.86
C ARG A 428 17.59 -16.54 -18.57
N HIS A 429 17.75 -15.46 -19.35
CA HIS A 429 16.99 -14.22 -19.18
C HIS A 429 15.47 -14.45 -19.20
N SER A 430 14.96 -15.38 -20.02
CA SER A 430 13.52 -15.66 -20.06
C SER A 430 12.99 -16.22 -18.72
N ASP A 431 13.71 -17.15 -18.09
CA ASP A 431 13.35 -17.70 -16.79
C ASP A 431 13.52 -16.66 -15.67
N THR A 432 14.65 -15.94 -15.67
CA THR A 432 14.96 -14.91 -14.66
C THR A 432 13.95 -13.75 -14.73
N GLY A 433 13.66 -13.26 -15.92
CA GLY A 433 12.68 -12.20 -16.17
C GLY A 433 11.28 -12.61 -15.75
N ALA A 434 10.83 -13.81 -16.14
CA ALA A 434 9.52 -14.31 -15.74
C ALA A 434 9.40 -14.49 -14.22
N ALA A 435 10.43 -15.03 -13.56
CA ALA A 435 10.46 -15.20 -12.11
C ALA A 435 10.41 -13.85 -11.37
N TRP A 436 11.13 -12.85 -11.87
CA TRP A 436 11.11 -11.50 -11.30
C TRP A 436 9.74 -10.83 -11.50
N LEU A 437 9.16 -10.91 -12.70
CA LEU A 437 7.85 -10.37 -13.04
C LEU A 437 6.70 -11.05 -12.27
N ALA A 438 6.83 -12.33 -11.93
CA ALA A 438 5.81 -13.09 -11.18
C ALA A 438 5.53 -12.56 -9.77
N GLN A 439 6.37 -11.65 -9.26
CA GLN A 439 6.08 -10.88 -8.04
C GLN A 439 4.88 -9.94 -8.20
N TRP A 440 4.55 -9.57 -9.44
CA TRP A 440 3.58 -8.52 -9.78
C TRP A 440 2.55 -8.94 -10.81
N PHE A 441 2.94 -9.76 -11.78
CA PHE A 441 2.09 -10.14 -12.90
C PHE A 441 1.68 -11.61 -12.84
N GLY A 442 0.49 -11.90 -13.37
CA GLY A 442 -0.02 -13.27 -13.47
C GLY A 442 0.66 -14.09 -14.58
N PRO A 443 0.38 -15.41 -14.63
CA PRO A 443 0.88 -16.32 -15.67
C PRO A 443 0.58 -15.85 -17.09
N GLU A 444 -0.50 -15.08 -17.28
CA GLU A 444 -0.89 -14.53 -18.58
C GLU A 444 0.16 -13.57 -19.16
N VAL A 445 0.96 -12.94 -18.31
CA VAL A 445 2.11 -12.12 -18.70
C VAL A 445 3.41 -12.93 -18.60
N THR A 446 3.60 -13.66 -17.49
CA THR A 446 4.91 -14.25 -17.18
C THR A 446 5.21 -15.52 -17.96
N GLU A 447 4.22 -16.34 -18.35
CA GLU A 447 4.47 -17.55 -19.15
C GLU A 447 4.90 -17.24 -20.58
N PRO A 448 4.27 -16.30 -21.32
CA PRO A 448 4.78 -15.89 -22.63
C PRO A 448 6.21 -15.34 -22.55
N VAL A 449 6.53 -14.54 -21.51
CA VAL A 449 7.89 -14.08 -21.23
C VAL A 449 8.83 -15.25 -20.97
N ARG A 450 8.45 -16.23 -20.15
CA ARG A 450 9.29 -17.40 -19.84
C ARG A 450 9.58 -18.25 -21.08
N LEU A 451 8.60 -18.37 -21.97
CA LEU A 451 8.60 -19.30 -23.09
C LEU A 451 9.11 -18.70 -24.41
N HIS A 452 9.31 -17.38 -24.53
CA HIS A 452 9.64 -16.75 -25.82
C HIS A 452 10.94 -17.28 -26.46
N VAL A 453 11.97 -17.61 -25.66
CA VAL A 453 13.19 -18.28 -26.14
C VAL A 453 12.90 -19.67 -26.71
N ALA A 454 12.06 -20.45 -26.02
CA ALA A 454 11.66 -21.77 -26.49
C ALA A 454 10.78 -21.66 -27.76
N ALA A 455 9.96 -20.62 -27.86
CA ALA A 455 9.15 -20.33 -29.03
C ALA A 455 10.01 -20.09 -30.29
N LYS A 456 11.17 -19.44 -30.16
CA LYS A 456 12.14 -19.28 -31.27
C LYS A 456 12.61 -20.63 -31.81
N ARG A 457 13.01 -21.53 -30.90
CA ARG A 457 13.47 -22.89 -31.24
C ARG A 457 12.36 -23.72 -31.87
N TYR A 458 11.13 -23.57 -31.37
CA TYR A 458 9.94 -24.19 -31.93
C TYR A 458 9.65 -23.69 -33.35
N LEU A 459 9.62 -22.37 -33.58
CA LEU A 459 9.33 -21.78 -34.89
C LEU A 459 10.34 -22.20 -35.96
N CYS A 460 11.62 -22.33 -35.62
CA CYS A 460 12.64 -22.85 -36.53
C CYS A 460 12.39 -24.30 -36.99
N THR A 461 11.64 -25.07 -36.21
CA THR A 461 11.26 -26.47 -36.53
C THR A 461 9.89 -26.54 -37.20
N ALA A 462 8.93 -25.76 -36.69
CA ALA A 462 7.53 -25.84 -37.09
C ALA A 462 7.22 -25.06 -38.37
N GLU A 463 7.99 -24.01 -38.68
CA GLU A 463 7.75 -23.14 -39.84
C GLU A 463 8.95 -23.14 -40.81
N PRO A 464 8.82 -23.81 -41.97
CA PRO A 464 9.80 -23.68 -43.04
C PRO A 464 9.99 -22.21 -43.42
N GLY A 465 11.23 -21.75 -43.56
CA GLY A 465 11.50 -20.34 -43.89
C GLY A 465 11.58 -19.40 -42.67
N TYR A 466 11.34 -19.87 -41.43
CA TYR A 466 11.46 -19.00 -40.26
C TYR A 466 12.91 -18.74 -39.88
N ARG A 467 13.78 -19.75 -39.90
CA ARG A 467 15.19 -19.61 -39.52
C ARG A 467 15.93 -18.62 -40.41
N GLU A 468 15.61 -18.60 -41.70
CA GLU A 468 16.19 -17.70 -42.70
C GLU A 468 15.80 -16.23 -42.48
N ARG A 469 14.79 -15.96 -41.64
CA ARG A 469 14.34 -14.61 -41.27
C ARG A 469 14.90 -14.13 -39.94
N LEU A 470 15.67 -14.96 -39.22
CA LEU A 470 16.31 -14.55 -37.99
C LEU A 470 17.40 -13.51 -38.27
N SER A 471 17.49 -12.50 -37.41
CA SER A 471 18.66 -11.64 -37.35
C SER A 471 19.93 -12.42 -37.00
N GLU A 472 21.10 -11.85 -37.28
CA GLU A 472 22.39 -12.47 -36.98
C GLU A 472 22.54 -12.79 -35.47
N ALA A 473 22.13 -11.87 -34.59
CA ALA A 473 22.16 -12.11 -33.14
C ALA A 473 21.15 -13.20 -32.72
N SER A 474 19.99 -13.28 -33.37
CA SER A 474 18.98 -14.31 -33.07
C SER A 474 19.41 -15.70 -33.52
N GLU A 475 20.11 -15.83 -34.64
CA GLU A 475 20.73 -17.08 -35.09
C GLU A 475 21.90 -17.50 -34.19
N TYR A 476 22.74 -16.56 -33.75
CA TYR A 476 23.81 -16.85 -32.78
C TYR A 476 23.25 -17.37 -31.45
N THR A 477 22.27 -16.66 -30.87
CA THR A 477 21.64 -17.08 -29.61
C THR A 477 20.87 -18.39 -29.74
N LEU A 478 20.27 -18.68 -30.89
CA LEU A 478 19.64 -19.98 -31.17
C LEU A 478 20.63 -21.13 -30.99
N GLN A 479 21.87 -20.97 -31.44
CA GLN A 479 22.91 -22.00 -31.30
C GLN A 479 23.32 -22.19 -29.84
N VAL A 480 23.53 -21.09 -29.10
CA VAL A 480 23.85 -21.12 -27.66
C VAL A 480 22.73 -21.78 -26.84
N GLN A 481 21.47 -21.61 -27.27
CA GLN A 481 20.26 -22.12 -26.59
C GLN A 481 19.86 -23.54 -27.01
N GLY A 482 20.74 -24.26 -27.71
CA GLY A 482 20.55 -25.68 -28.06
C GLY A 482 19.83 -25.94 -29.39
N GLY A 483 19.76 -24.94 -30.28
CA GLY A 483 19.28 -25.08 -31.67
C GLY A 483 17.78 -25.33 -31.83
N PRO A 484 17.32 -25.56 -33.08
CA PRO A 484 15.93 -25.94 -33.37
C PRO A 484 15.49 -27.18 -32.58
N MET A 485 14.22 -27.21 -32.17
CA MET A 485 13.67 -28.36 -31.45
C MET A 485 13.58 -29.60 -32.33
N GLY A 486 13.74 -30.79 -31.75
CA GLY A 486 13.29 -32.04 -32.37
C GLY A 486 11.76 -32.12 -32.42
N ALA A 487 11.20 -33.04 -33.22
CA ALA A 487 9.75 -33.18 -33.39
C ALA A 487 9.00 -33.42 -32.07
N GLU A 488 9.55 -34.25 -31.18
CA GLU A 488 8.97 -34.53 -29.87
C GLU A 488 9.00 -33.29 -28.94
N GLN A 489 10.11 -32.55 -28.94
CA GLN A 489 10.25 -31.30 -28.17
C GLN A 489 9.28 -30.23 -28.68
N ALA A 490 9.10 -30.12 -30.00
CA ALA A 490 8.16 -29.18 -30.61
C ALA A 490 6.71 -29.53 -30.25
N ALA A 491 6.34 -30.81 -30.27
CA ALA A 491 5.02 -31.26 -29.84
C ALA A 491 4.78 -31.00 -28.34
N ALA A 492 5.79 -31.24 -27.50
CA ALA A 492 5.71 -30.95 -26.07
C ALA A 492 5.57 -29.45 -25.79
N PHE A 493 6.34 -28.60 -26.49
CA PHE A 493 6.23 -27.14 -26.39
C PHE A 493 4.83 -26.65 -26.80
N ALA A 494 4.31 -27.10 -27.94
CA ALA A 494 2.99 -26.68 -28.44
C ALA A 494 1.84 -27.04 -27.48
N ALA A 495 2.04 -28.03 -26.61
CA ALA A 495 1.07 -28.44 -25.59
C ALA A 495 1.16 -27.63 -24.28
N LEU A 496 2.18 -26.78 -24.10
CA LEU A 496 2.32 -25.98 -22.88
C LEU A 496 1.26 -24.85 -22.83
N PRO A 497 0.66 -24.59 -21.65
CA PRO A 497 -0.09 -23.36 -21.43
C PRO A 497 0.76 -22.14 -21.76
N GLY A 498 0.21 -21.19 -22.53
CA GLY A 498 0.92 -19.98 -22.96
C GLY A 498 1.85 -20.16 -24.16
N ALA A 499 1.99 -21.37 -24.75
CA ALA A 499 2.87 -21.58 -25.90
C ALA A 499 2.46 -20.77 -27.15
N ALA A 500 1.15 -20.67 -27.42
CA ALA A 500 0.63 -19.88 -28.54
C ALA A 500 0.93 -18.38 -28.36
N ASP A 501 0.76 -17.87 -27.14
CA ASP A 501 1.06 -16.49 -26.78
C ASP A 501 2.57 -16.22 -26.84
N ALA A 502 3.40 -17.14 -26.38
CA ALA A 502 4.86 -17.06 -26.50
C ALA A 502 5.33 -17.03 -27.95
N VAL A 503 4.66 -17.78 -28.84
CA VAL A 503 4.89 -17.72 -30.29
C VAL A 503 4.52 -16.34 -30.85
N ALA A 504 3.40 -15.75 -30.41
CA ALA A 504 3.03 -14.39 -30.80
C ALA A 504 4.07 -13.36 -30.33
N VAL A 505 4.47 -13.41 -29.05
CA VAL A 505 5.55 -12.58 -28.48
C VAL A 505 6.83 -12.71 -29.30
N ARG A 506 7.27 -13.93 -29.59
CA ARG A 506 8.51 -14.16 -30.34
C ARG A 506 8.47 -13.62 -31.77
N ARG A 507 7.29 -13.55 -32.40
CA ARG A 507 7.15 -12.90 -33.71
C ARG A 507 7.31 -11.40 -33.64
N TRP A 508 6.78 -10.74 -32.60
CA TRP A 508 6.95 -9.30 -32.44
C TRP A 508 8.38 -8.95 -32.04
N ASP A 509 8.99 -9.73 -31.16
CA ASP A 509 10.42 -9.70 -30.84
C ASP A 509 11.27 -9.75 -32.13
N GLU A 510 11.05 -10.72 -33.03
CA GLU A 510 11.83 -10.76 -34.29
C GLU A 510 11.59 -9.53 -35.19
N GLN A 511 10.40 -8.93 -35.15
CA GLN A 511 10.07 -7.73 -35.93
C GLN A 511 10.59 -6.42 -35.31
N ALA A 512 10.86 -6.41 -34.00
CA ALA A 512 11.17 -5.23 -33.20
C ALA A 512 12.66 -4.82 -33.27
N LYS A 513 13.20 -4.70 -34.47
CA LYS A 513 14.63 -4.44 -34.71
C LYS A 513 14.85 -3.32 -35.75
N ASP A 514 13.85 -2.48 -35.93
CA ASP A 514 13.89 -1.39 -36.90
C ASP A 514 14.39 -0.10 -36.22
N PRO A 515 15.60 0.39 -36.54
CA PRO A 515 16.13 1.62 -35.93
C PRO A 515 15.34 2.88 -36.31
N ASP A 516 14.53 2.82 -37.38
CA ASP A 516 13.74 3.95 -37.87
C ASP A 516 12.27 3.89 -37.40
N ALA A 517 11.88 2.88 -36.61
CA ALA A 517 10.50 2.71 -36.16
C ALA A 517 10.07 3.75 -35.11
N GLU A 518 9.05 4.55 -35.44
CA GLU A 518 8.39 5.44 -34.48
C GLU A 518 7.61 4.63 -33.43
N THR A 519 8.09 4.65 -32.19
CA THR A 519 7.56 3.81 -31.11
C THR A 519 7.20 4.65 -29.89
N PRO A 520 6.03 4.44 -29.26
CA PRO A 520 5.70 5.09 -27.99
C PRO A 520 6.73 4.76 -26.90
N GLY A 521 7.06 5.74 -26.05
CA GLY A 521 7.91 5.53 -24.89
C GLY A 521 7.23 4.76 -23.75
N PHE A 522 7.99 4.41 -22.71
CA PHE A 522 7.50 3.59 -21.59
C PHE A 522 6.23 4.15 -20.90
N GLU A 523 6.14 5.47 -20.75
CA GLU A 523 5.01 6.14 -20.09
C GLU A 523 3.67 5.90 -20.80
N HIS A 524 3.67 5.58 -22.10
CA HIS A 524 2.46 5.15 -22.82
C HIS A 524 1.92 3.82 -22.31
N PHE A 525 2.80 2.89 -21.95
CA PHE A 525 2.44 1.54 -21.47
C PHE A 525 2.26 1.48 -19.95
N ARG A 526 2.78 2.47 -19.21
CA ARG A 526 2.74 2.50 -17.75
C ARG A 526 1.33 2.32 -17.14
N PRO A 527 0.26 2.96 -17.65
CA PRO A 527 -1.10 2.73 -17.14
C PRO A 527 -1.58 1.28 -17.35
N LEU A 528 -1.24 0.68 -18.49
CA LEU A 528 -1.56 -0.72 -18.78
C LEU A 528 -0.85 -1.66 -17.81
N LEU A 529 0.44 -1.44 -17.55
CA LEU A 529 1.19 -2.23 -16.57
C LEU A 529 0.62 -2.08 -15.16
N ALA A 530 0.32 -0.86 -14.72
CA ALA A 530 -0.26 -0.59 -13.41
C ALA A 530 -1.60 -1.32 -13.18
N ALA A 531 -2.43 -1.42 -14.22
CA ALA A 531 -3.72 -2.12 -14.16
C ALA A 531 -3.56 -3.65 -14.04
N LEU A 532 -2.48 -4.22 -14.57
CA LEU A 532 -2.22 -5.67 -14.56
C LEU A 532 -1.52 -6.16 -13.30
N MET A 533 -0.88 -5.27 -12.53
CA MET A 533 -0.16 -5.65 -11.31
C MET A 533 -1.11 -6.10 -10.20
N ARG A 534 -0.78 -7.24 -9.58
CA ARG A 534 -1.55 -7.92 -8.52
C ARG A 534 -1.00 -7.66 -7.12
#